data_AF-A0A3P1T504-F1
#
_entry.id   AF-A0A3P1T504-F1
#
_cell.length_a   1.000
_cell.length_b   1.000
_cell.length_c   1.000
_cell.angle_alpha   90.00
_cell.angle_beta   90.00
_cell.angle_gamma   90.00
#
_symmetry.space_group_name_H-M   'P 1'
#
loop_
_entity.id
_entity.type
_entity.pdbx_description
1 polymer ?
#
loop_
_entity_poly.entity_id
_entity_poly.type
_entity_poly.pdbx_seq_one_letter_code
_entity_poly.pdbx_strand_id
1 'polypeptide(L)'
;MRMTGHDVELTEDELEEIAAQHEAGTWPGHTSTPIPGRPRLHDEEFETISFRLGASRIRAVDDAADRLGESRSQFLRRAVGQALEGLTSTG
;
A
#
# COMPACT_ATOMS: atom_id res chain seq x y z
N MET A 1 8.32 22.06 -18.74
CA MET A 1 7.55 21.94 -17.48
C MET A 1 8.08 20.71 -16.73
N ARG A 2 8.27 20.73 -15.40
CA ARG A 2 8.88 19.59 -14.66
C ARG A 2 7.81 18.80 -13.89
N MET A 3 7.69 17.50 -14.13
CA MET A 3 6.86 16.59 -13.33
C MET A 3 7.75 15.60 -12.58
N THR A 4 7.64 15.57 -11.25
CA THR A 4 8.40 14.66 -10.37
C THR A 4 7.48 13.55 -9.87
N GLY A 5 7.75 12.31 -10.28
CA GLY A 5 7.16 11.10 -9.72
C GLY A 5 8.21 9.99 -9.74
N HIS A 6 8.68 9.59 -8.55
CA HIS A 6 9.71 8.57 -8.31
C HIS A 6 11.09 8.82 -8.97
N ASP A 7 12.01 9.49 -8.24
CA ASP A 7 13.49 9.52 -8.40
C ASP A 7 14.12 9.47 -9.82
N VAL A 8 13.38 9.86 -10.84
CA VAL A 8 13.85 9.95 -12.22
C VAL A 8 13.43 11.31 -12.76
N GLU A 9 14.41 12.15 -13.09
CA GLU A 9 14.19 13.39 -13.82
C GLU A 9 14.19 13.06 -15.32
N LEU A 10 13.02 13.15 -15.95
CA LEU A 10 12.87 13.05 -17.40
C LEU A 10 12.58 14.44 -17.98
N THR A 11 13.21 14.73 -19.11
CA THR A 11 12.93 15.87 -19.96
C THR A 11 11.68 15.62 -20.82
N GLU A 12 11.15 16.69 -21.40
CA GLU A 12 9.97 16.62 -22.28
C GLU A 12 10.25 15.79 -23.54
N ASP A 13 11.45 15.90 -24.11
CA ASP A 13 11.88 15.11 -25.27
C ASP A 13 11.97 13.62 -24.93
N GLU A 14 12.43 13.27 -23.73
CA GLU A 14 12.47 11.88 -23.26
C GLU A 14 11.07 11.29 -23.05
N LEU A 15 10.11 12.10 -22.61
CA LEU A 15 8.71 11.68 -22.51
C LEU A 15 8.09 11.42 -23.88
N GLU A 16 8.36 12.30 -24.84
CA GLU A 16 7.88 12.15 -26.22
C GLU A 16 8.47 10.90 -26.88
N GLU A 17 9.75 10.61 -26.63
CA GLU A 17 10.40 9.40 -27.15
C GLU A 17 9.79 8.12 -26.55
N ILE A 18 9.53 8.12 -25.24
CA ILE A 18 8.86 7.00 -24.56
C ILE A 18 7.44 6.79 -25.13
N ALA A 19 6.70 7.88 -25.36
CA ALA A 19 5.36 7.82 -25.96
C ALA A 19 5.40 7.24 -27.37
N ALA A 20 6.32 7.73 -28.22
CA ALA A 20 6.50 7.24 -29.58
C ALA A 20 6.86 5.74 -29.62
N GLN A 21 7.71 5.26 -28.70
CA GLN A 21 8.03 3.84 -28.58
C GLN A 21 6.81 3.00 -28.17
N HIS A 22 5.97 3.52 -27.28
CA HIS A 22 4.75 2.83 -26.85
C HIS A 22 3.73 2.73 -28.00
N GLU A 23 3.52 3.81 -28.75
CA GLU A 23 2.63 3.85 -29.91
C GLU A 23 3.13 2.97 -31.07
N ALA A 24 4.45 2.92 -31.29
CA ALA A 24 5.07 2.05 -32.27
C ALA A 24 5.16 0.58 -31.84
N GLY A 25 4.80 0.26 -30.59
CA GLY A 25 4.92 -1.09 -30.02
C GLY A 25 6.36 -1.58 -29.88
N THR A 26 7.33 -0.67 -29.91
CA THR A 26 8.78 -0.94 -29.78
C THR A 26 9.30 -0.66 -28.37
N TRP A 27 8.43 -0.21 -27.46
CA TRP A 27 8.78 0.04 -26.08
C TRP A 27 9.32 -1.22 -25.39
N PRO A 28 10.53 -1.19 -24.81
CA PRO A 28 11.18 -2.37 -24.21
C PRO A 28 10.56 -2.80 -22.87
N GLY A 29 9.55 -2.06 -22.39
CA GLY A 29 8.81 -2.38 -21.18
C GLY A 29 7.82 -3.53 -21.38
N HIS A 30 7.47 -4.19 -20.29
CA HIS A 30 6.46 -5.25 -20.29
C HIS A 30 5.15 -4.62 -19.79
N THR A 31 4.07 -4.68 -20.57
CA THR A 31 2.74 -4.39 -20.04
C THR A 31 2.36 -5.52 -19.10
N SER A 32 2.27 -5.23 -17.80
CA SER A 32 1.71 -6.19 -16.85
C SER A 32 0.24 -6.41 -17.17
N THR A 33 -0.26 -7.62 -16.93
CA THR A 33 -1.70 -7.88 -17.01
C THR A 33 -2.43 -6.91 -16.09
N PRO A 34 -3.39 -6.11 -16.59
CA PRO A 34 -4.18 -5.22 -15.75
C PRO A 34 -4.85 -6.05 -14.65
N ILE A 35 -4.45 -5.82 -13.40
CA ILE A 35 -5.09 -6.47 -12.26
C ILE A 35 -6.43 -5.75 -12.06
N PRO A 36 -7.57 -6.44 -11.99
CA PRO A 36 -8.84 -5.84 -11.62
C PRO A 36 -8.66 -5.03 -10.33
N GLY A 37 -9.16 -3.78 -10.31
CA GLY A 37 -9.11 -2.95 -9.10
C GLY A 37 -9.66 -3.70 -7.89
N ARG A 38 -9.14 -3.41 -6.69
CA ARG A 38 -9.45 -4.13 -5.44
C ARG A 38 -10.97 -4.36 -5.32
N PRO A 39 -11.47 -5.60 -5.52
CA PRO A 39 -12.86 -5.92 -5.24
C PRO A 39 -13.17 -5.52 -3.79
N ARG A 40 -14.35 -4.95 -3.52
CA ARG A 40 -14.76 -4.66 -2.14
C ARG A 40 -14.84 -5.99 -1.39
N LEU A 41 -13.84 -6.29 -0.57
CA LEU A 41 -13.76 -7.52 0.21
C LEU A 41 -14.77 -7.54 1.37
N HIS A 42 -15.35 -6.39 1.72
CA HIS A 42 -16.30 -6.23 2.82
C HIS A 42 -17.37 -5.18 2.47
N ASP A 43 -18.56 -5.32 3.07
CA ASP A 43 -19.70 -4.40 2.89
C ASP A 43 -19.49 -3.04 3.59
N GLU A 44 -18.49 -2.96 4.48
CA GLU A 44 -18.13 -1.74 5.21
C GLU A 44 -17.05 -0.93 4.48
N GLU A 45 -17.16 0.40 4.56
CA GLU A 45 -16.14 1.32 4.05
C GLU A 45 -14.90 1.31 4.96
N PHE A 46 -13.72 1.20 4.36
CA PHE A 46 -12.47 1.25 5.11
C PHE A 46 -11.90 2.67 5.13
N GLU A 47 -11.75 3.22 6.33
CA GLU A 47 -10.99 4.45 6.55
C GLU A 47 -9.52 4.16 6.90
N THR A 48 -8.61 5.04 6.45
CA THR A 48 -7.17 4.91 6.74
C THR A 48 -6.77 5.81 7.89
N ILE A 49 -6.21 5.22 8.94
CA ILE A 49 -5.61 5.94 10.06
C ILE A 49 -4.09 5.85 9.94
N SER A 50 -3.42 7.00 9.90
CA SER A 50 -1.95 7.08 9.82
C SER A 50 -1.37 7.60 11.13
N PHE A 51 -0.48 6.84 11.75
CA PHE A 51 0.27 7.26 12.94
C PHE A 51 1.68 6.68 12.93
N ARG A 52 2.60 7.34 13.66
CA ARG A 52 4.00 6.92 13.73
C ARG A 52 4.27 6.15 15.02
N LEU A 53 5.08 5.10 14.90
CA LEU A 53 5.63 4.35 16.02
C LEU A 53 7.15 4.42 15.99
N GLY A 54 7.78 4.29 17.15
CA GLY A 54 9.23 4.12 17.21
C GLY A 54 9.67 2.85 16.47
N ALA A 55 10.84 2.88 15.83
CA ALA A 55 11.33 1.76 15.02
C ALA A 55 11.44 0.44 15.80
N SER A 56 11.72 0.49 17.11
CA SER A 56 11.70 -0.70 17.97
C SER A 56 10.30 -1.32 18.10
N ARG A 57 9.25 -0.49 18.17
CA ARG A 57 7.86 -0.96 18.23
C ARG A 57 7.37 -1.50 16.90
N ILE A 58 7.78 -0.89 15.79
CA ILE A 58 7.45 -1.42 14.45
C ILE A 58 8.01 -2.83 14.31
N ARG A 59 9.29 -3.04 14.67
CA ARG A 59 9.90 -4.38 14.70
C ARG A 59 9.15 -5.36 15.59
N ALA A 60 8.77 -4.94 16.79
CA ALA A 60 8.00 -5.79 17.70
C ALA A 60 6.61 -6.16 17.15
N VAL A 61 5.96 -5.27 16.39
CA VAL A 61 4.69 -5.56 15.71
C VAL A 61 4.91 -6.59 14.59
N ASP A 62 5.96 -6.42 13.80
CA ASP A 62 6.31 -7.34 12.71
C ASP A 62 6.63 -8.74 13.25
N ASP A 63 7.50 -8.84 14.26
CA ASP A 63 7.84 -10.10 14.91
C ASP A 63 6.60 -10.80 15.50
N ALA A 64 5.68 -10.03 16.08
CA ALA A 64 4.45 -10.57 16.64
C ALA A 64 3.48 -11.08 15.56
N ALA A 65 3.34 -10.36 14.45
CA ALA A 65 2.52 -10.75 13.31
C ALA A 65 3.08 -12.04 12.66
N ASP A 66 4.40 -12.10 12.45
CA ASP A 66 5.09 -13.27 11.89
C ASP A 66 4.91 -14.51 12.77
N ARG A 67 5.06 -14.36 14.10
CA ARG A 67 4.82 -15.46 15.05
C ARG A 67 3.40 -16.00 15.04
N LEU A 68 2.44 -15.17 14.65
CA LEU A 68 1.01 -15.53 14.56
C LEU A 68 0.59 -15.96 13.16
N GLY A 69 1.50 -15.91 12.17
CA GLY A 69 1.20 -16.22 10.78
C GLY A 69 0.20 -15.24 10.14
N GLU A 70 0.14 -14.00 10.64
CA GLU A 70 -0.78 -12.97 10.17
C GLU A 70 -0.02 -11.79 9.54
N SER A 71 -0.66 -11.04 8.64
CA SER A 71 -0.10 -9.78 8.16
C SER A 71 -0.10 -8.72 9.25
N ARG A 72 0.82 -7.75 9.17
CA ARG A 72 0.83 -6.56 10.04
C ARG A 72 -0.55 -5.91 10.17
N SER A 73 -1.28 -5.81 9.06
CA SER A 73 -2.61 -5.17 9.06
C SER A 73 -3.66 -6.00 9.81
N GLN A 74 -3.59 -7.32 9.78
CA GLN A 74 -4.47 -8.20 10.56
C GLN A 74 -4.15 -8.10 12.05
N PHE A 75 -2.86 -8.13 12.40
CA PHE A 75 -2.41 -7.93 13.78
C PHE A 75 -2.95 -6.61 14.36
N LEU A 76 -2.77 -5.50 13.64
CA LEU A 76 -3.21 -4.18 14.09
C LEU A 76 -4.73 -4.08 14.22
N ARG A 77 -5.49 -4.61 13.25
CA ARG A 77 -6.96 -4.64 13.34
C ARG A 77 -7.44 -5.43 14.55
N ARG A 78 -6.85 -6.60 14.80
CA ARG A 78 -7.17 -7.44 15.96
C ARG A 78 -6.85 -6.72 17.28
N ALA A 79 -5.69 -6.08 17.38
CA ALA A 79 -5.31 -5.31 18.57
C ALA A 79 -6.28 -4.14 18.85
N VAL A 80 -6.72 -3.44 17.81
CA VAL A 80 -7.75 -2.39 17.92
C VAL A 80 -9.08 -2.99 18.39
N GLY A 81 -9.54 -4.09 17.78
CA GLY A 81 -10.78 -4.77 18.18
C GLY A 81 -10.78 -5.18 19.66
N GLN A 82 -9.70 -5.83 20.12
CA GLN A 82 -9.55 -6.23 21.52
C GLN A 82 -9.58 -5.03 22.49
N ALA A 83 -8.94 -3.92 22.11
CA ALA A 83 -8.95 -2.72 22.93
C ALA A 83 -10.36 -2.10 23.03
N LEU A 84 -11.13 -2.11 21.94
CA LEU A 84 -12.50 -1.60 21.92
C LEU A 84 -13.48 -2.50 22.69
N GLU A 85 -13.39 -3.82 22.53
CA GLU A 85 -14.21 -4.81 23.24
C GLU A 85 -14.01 -4.74 24.77
N GLY A 86 -12.76 -4.50 25.19
CA GLY A 86 -12.43 -4.30 26.60
C GLY A 86 -13.08 -3.04 27.21
N LEU A 87 -13.37 -2.02 26.40
CA LEU A 87 -14.04 -0.80 26.84
C LEU A 87 -15.57 -0.98 26.91
N THR A 88 -16.17 -1.82 26.06
CA THR A 88 -17.62 -2.03 26.02
C THR A 88 -18.12 -3.07 27.03
N SER A 89 -17.26 -3.97 27.51
CA SER A 89 -17.63 -5.03 28.47
C SER A 89 -17.72 -4.58 29.94
N THR A 90 -17.61 -3.28 30.23
CA THR A 90 -17.73 -2.70 31.59
C THR A 90 -19.12 -2.07 31.83
N GLY A 91 -20.13 -2.40 31.02
CA GLY A 91 -21.52 -1.90 31.14
C GLY A 91 -22.46 -2.86 31.85
#